data_AF-X1QRV4-F1
#
_entry.id   AF-X1QRV4-F1
#
_cell.length_a   1.000
_cell.length_b   1.000
_cell.length_c   1.000
_cell.angle_alpha   90.00
_cell.angle_beta   90.00
_cell.angle_gamma   90.00
#
_symmetry.space_group_name_H-M   'P 1'
#
loop_
_entity.id
_entity.type
_entity.pdbx_description
1 polymer ?
#
loop_
_entity_poly.entity_id
_entity_poly.type
_entity_poly.pdbx_seq_one_letter_code
_entity_poly.pdbx_strand_id
1 'polypeptide(L)'
;KLEEAERYAKQIGSAAVMALYEGKVFFSWGKINQKYLIHSIRKPFLCALYGIYVKRGLIDLDKNLDELGIDDIPPGLTSIEKQATVRDLLMSRSGVYHEAAAEAQVMIKTRPERGSHAPGTFFYYNNWDFNVLGTIFEEQTGKKIFEAFKEEIADPIGMQDFLLSDCRYQRERKKSKHPAYHFRMTARDMVRFGLLYQNKGKYGDEQIIPPEWIVESTTSYSINNLDGD
;
A
#
# COMPACT_ATOMS: atom_id res chain seq x y z
N LYS A 1 -18.27 -23.95 14.71
CA LYS A 1 -17.95 -22.75 13.90
C LYS A 1 -16.58 -22.14 14.24
N LEU A 2 -16.27 -21.73 15.49
CA LEU A 2 -14.93 -21.20 15.81
C LEU A 2 -13.81 -22.25 15.76
N GLU A 3 -14.05 -23.45 16.28
CA GLU A 3 -13.10 -24.58 16.16
C GLU A 3 -12.83 -24.97 14.70
N GLU A 4 -13.83 -24.80 13.84
CA GLU A 4 -13.72 -25.07 12.40
C GLU A 4 -12.88 -24.01 11.70
N ALA A 5 -13.06 -22.73 12.05
CA ALA A 5 -12.20 -21.64 11.60
C ALA A 5 -10.74 -21.84 12.04
N GLU A 6 -10.51 -22.30 13.27
CA GLU A 6 -9.18 -22.67 13.75
C GLU A 6 -8.57 -23.84 12.95
N ARG A 7 -9.33 -24.93 12.77
CA ARG A 7 -8.87 -26.08 11.96
C ARG A 7 -8.52 -25.66 10.55
N TYR A 8 -9.33 -24.80 9.93
CA TYR A 8 -9.06 -24.26 8.61
C TYR A 8 -7.80 -23.40 8.59
N ALA A 9 -7.62 -22.49 9.56
CA ALA A 9 -6.43 -21.67 9.68
C ALA A 9 -5.15 -22.51 9.79
N LYS A 10 -5.19 -23.61 10.56
CA LYS A 10 -4.11 -24.60 10.63
C LYS A 10 -3.84 -25.26 9.29
N GLN A 11 -4.90 -25.71 8.61
CA GLN A 11 -4.82 -26.43 7.34
C GLN A 11 -4.16 -25.60 6.24
N ILE A 12 -4.46 -24.30 6.15
CA ILE A 12 -3.87 -23.41 5.14
C ILE A 12 -2.51 -22.83 5.54
N GLY A 13 -1.96 -23.23 6.69
CA GLY A 13 -0.66 -22.78 7.16
C GLY A 13 -0.62 -21.34 7.69
N SER A 14 -1.75 -20.81 8.16
CA SER A 14 -1.79 -19.48 8.79
C SER A 14 -0.90 -19.44 10.02
N ALA A 15 -0.15 -18.34 10.18
CA ALA A 15 0.70 -18.14 11.36
C ALA A 15 -0.05 -17.47 12.54
N ALA A 16 -1.02 -16.62 12.22
CA ALA A 16 -1.86 -15.89 13.17
C ALA A 16 -3.17 -15.47 12.51
N VAL A 17 -4.26 -15.50 13.27
CA VAL A 17 -5.59 -15.00 12.87
C VAL A 17 -6.15 -14.16 14.01
N MET A 18 -6.73 -13.01 13.70
CA MET A 18 -7.43 -12.19 14.67
C MET A 18 -8.64 -11.54 13.99
N ALA A 19 -9.81 -11.65 14.62
CA ALA A 19 -11.06 -11.12 14.13
C ALA A 19 -11.75 -10.32 15.23
N LEU A 20 -12.25 -9.14 14.86
CA LEU A 20 -13.02 -8.27 15.73
C LEU A 20 -14.49 -8.27 15.28
N TYR A 21 -15.39 -8.14 16.25
CA TYR A 21 -16.81 -7.88 16.03
C TYR A 21 -17.20 -6.70 16.93
N GLU A 22 -17.77 -5.65 16.35
CA GLU A 22 -18.11 -4.41 17.07
C GLU A 22 -16.94 -3.85 17.91
N GLY A 23 -15.74 -3.84 17.33
CA GLY A 23 -14.52 -3.35 17.98
C GLY A 23 -13.95 -4.25 19.09
N LYS A 24 -14.61 -5.37 19.42
CA LYS A 24 -14.16 -6.33 20.43
C LYS A 24 -13.53 -7.56 19.79
N VAL A 25 -12.52 -8.13 20.44
CA VAL A 25 -11.90 -9.39 19.96
C VAL A 25 -12.95 -10.50 20.03
N PHE A 26 -13.33 -11.00 18.86
CA PHE A 26 -14.29 -12.10 18.72
C PHE A 26 -13.57 -13.45 18.62
N PHE A 27 -12.44 -13.47 17.91
CA PHE A 27 -11.63 -14.67 17.73
C PHE A 27 -10.16 -14.29 17.56
N SER A 28 -9.28 -15.09 18.16
CA SER A 28 -7.83 -14.99 17.95
C SER A 28 -7.20 -16.36 18.02
N TRP A 29 -6.26 -16.63 17.11
CA TRP A 29 -5.56 -17.90 17.04
C TRP A 29 -4.12 -17.70 16.54
N GLY A 30 -3.21 -18.57 16.98
CA GLY A 30 -1.80 -18.53 16.59
C GLY A 30 -1.00 -17.43 17.29
N LYS A 31 0.15 -17.06 16.70
CA LYS A 31 1.10 -16.12 17.32
C LYS A 31 0.77 -14.67 16.98
N ILE A 32 -0.37 -14.20 17.48
CA ILE A 32 -0.93 -12.88 17.13
C ILE A 32 -0.06 -11.66 17.51
N ASN A 33 0.91 -11.84 18.41
CA ASN A 33 1.89 -10.84 18.85
C ASN A 33 3.29 -11.03 18.21
N GLN A 34 3.47 -12.01 17.34
CA GLN A 34 4.71 -12.16 16.58
C GLN A 34 4.68 -11.25 15.34
N LYS A 35 5.82 -10.61 15.05
CA LYS A 35 5.96 -9.74 13.87
C LYS A 35 6.31 -10.56 12.63
N TYR A 36 5.50 -10.41 11.58
CA TYR A 36 5.70 -11.05 10.29
C TYR A 36 5.95 -10.01 9.20
N LEU A 37 6.74 -10.36 8.19
CA LEU A 37 6.81 -9.56 6.97
C LEU A 37 5.43 -9.57 6.30
N ILE A 38 4.81 -8.40 6.12
CA ILE A 38 3.42 -8.31 5.66
C ILE A 38 3.28 -8.17 4.14
N HIS A 39 4.40 -8.22 3.41
CA HIS A 39 4.45 -8.08 1.96
C HIS A 39 3.62 -6.89 1.45
N SER A 40 2.62 -7.13 0.60
CA SER A 40 1.83 -6.08 -0.06
C SER A 40 0.83 -5.35 0.84
N ILE A 41 0.62 -5.79 2.09
CA ILE A 41 -0.22 -5.04 3.06
C ILE A 41 0.38 -3.65 3.34
N ARG A 42 1.68 -3.44 3.07
CA ARG A 42 2.33 -2.13 3.11
C ARG A 42 1.65 -1.06 2.23
N LYS A 43 0.98 -1.46 1.15
CA LYS A 43 0.45 -0.54 0.13
C LYS A 43 -0.77 0.22 0.67
N PRO A 44 -1.77 -0.43 1.27
CA PRO A 44 -2.82 0.25 2.03
C PRO A 44 -2.31 1.24 3.08
N PHE A 45 -1.20 0.94 3.78
CA PHE A 45 -0.64 1.86 4.78
C PHE A 45 -0.15 3.17 4.15
N LEU A 46 0.56 3.08 3.02
CA LEU A 46 0.95 4.29 2.28
C LEU A 46 -0.28 4.99 1.69
N CYS A 47 -1.25 4.25 1.15
CA CYS A 47 -2.50 4.83 0.64
C CYS A 47 -3.28 5.62 1.71
N ALA A 48 -3.33 5.14 2.95
CA ALA A 48 -3.91 5.87 4.07
C ALA A 48 -3.20 7.22 4.32
N LEU A 49 -1.85 7.21 4.31
CA LEU A 49 -1.06 8.44 4.43
C LEU A 49 -1.34 9.41 3.29
N TYR A 50 -1.46 8.94 2.04
CA TYR A 50 -1.86 9.79 0.92
C TYR A 50 -3.15 10.56 1.22
N GLY A 51 -4.17 9.91 1.78
CA GLY A 51 -5.42 10.60 2.14
C GLY A 51 -5.24 11.74 3.15
N ILE A 52 -4.40 11.52 4.16
CA ILE A 52 -4.08 12.53 5.17
C ILE A 52 -3.38 13.73 4.52
N TYR A 53 -2.39 13.48 3.66
CA TYR A 53 -1.56 14.53 3.07
C TYR A 53 -2.21 15.22 1.87
N VAL A 54 -3.11 14.55 1.15
CA VAL A 54 -4.02 15.17 0.16
C VAL A 54 -4.97 16.14 0.85
N LYS A 55 -5.59 15.73 1.97
CA LYS A 55 -6.47 16.63 2.73
C LYS A 55 -5.76 17.88 3.25
N ARG A 56 -4.47 17.76 3.58
CA ARG A 56 -3.61 18.86 4.01
C ARG A 56 -3.10 19.73 2.85
N GLY A 57 -3.41 19.38 1.59
CA GLY A 57 -2.97 20.12 0.41
C GLY A 57 -1.47 19.96 0.09
N LEU A 58 -0.80 18.95 0.67
CA LEU A 58 0.63 18.69 0.44
C LEU A 58 0.88 17.76 -0.74
N ILE A 59 -0.13 16.97 -1.12
CA ILE A 59 -0.07 16.09 -2.27
C ILE A 59 -1.26 16.41 -3.16
N ASP A 60 -0.98 16.61 -4.45
CA ASP A 60 -1.97 16.72 -5.50
C ASP A 60 -1.99 15.41 -6.29
N LEU A 61 -3.17 14.81 -6.41
CA LEU A 61 -3.34 13.53 -7.10
C LEU A 61 -3.27 13.65 -8.62
N ASP A 62 -3.55 14.83 -9.15
CA ASP A 62 -3.69 15.04 -10.59
C ASP A 62 -2.37 15.51 -11.22
N LYS A 63 -1.34 15.79 -10.39
CA LYS A 63 0.03 16.00 -10.86
C LYS A 63 0.60 14.74 -11.52
N ASN A 64 1.23 14.95 -12.67
CA ASN A 64 1.91 13.88 -13.39
C ASN A 64 3.38 13.74 -13.00
N LEU A 65 4.01 12.65 -13.45
CA LEU A 65 5.41 12.36 -13.14
C LEU A 65 6.37 13.43 -13.68
N ASP A 66 6.07 14.06 -14.82
CA ASP A 66 6.90 15.12 -15.39
C ASP A 66 6.91 16.37 -14.50
N GLU A 67 5.72 16.81 -14.07
CA GLU A 67 5.54 17.94 -13.15
C GLU A 67 6.22 17.71 -11.79
N LEU A 68 6.30 16.44 -11.37
CA LEU A 68 6.96 16.02 -10.14
C LEU A 68 8.47 15.75 -10.32
N GLY A 69 9.01 15.81 -11.55
CA GLY A 69 10.41 15.50 -11.84
C GLY A 69 10.78 14.02 -11.60
N ILE A 70 9.79 13.13 -11.67
CA ILE A 70 9.97 11.70 -11.46
C ILE A 70 10.47 11.02 -12.73
N ASP A 71 11.43 10.12 -12.56
CA ASP A 71 12.05 9.33 -13.62
C ASP A 71 12.59 8.02 -13.00
N ASP A 72 13.22 7.14 -13.76
CA ASP A 72 13.92 5.96 -13.24
C ASP A 72 15.34 5.81 -13.82
N ILE A 73 15.96 4.65 -13.63
CA ILE A 73 17.26 4.30 -14.22
C ILE A 73 17.16 4.18 -15.75
N PRO A 74 18.28 4.31 -16.49
CA PRO A 74 18.27 4.16 -17.95
C PRO A 74 17.82 2.76 -18.44
N PRO A 75 17.02 2.69 -19.52
CA PRO A 75 16.36 3.81 -20.19
C PRO A 75 15.26 4.41 -19.31
N GLY A 76 15.31 5.73 -19.11
CA GLY A 76 14.35 6.44 -18.26
C GLY A 76 12.94 6.42 -18.83
N LEU A 77 12.02 7.09 -18.13
CA LEU A 77 10.62 7.15 -18.53
C LEU A 77 10.45 7.91 -19.84
N THR A 78 9.62 7.37 -20.72
CA THR A 78 9.21 8.02 -21.97
C THR A 78 8.32 9.24 -21.69
N SER A 79 8.17 10.14 -22.67
CA SER A 79 7.27 11.30 -22.53
C SER A 79 5.82 10.91 -22.24
N ILE A 80 5.37 9.76 -22.75
CA ILE A 80 4.02 9.22 -22.51
C ILE A 80 3.90 8.68 -21.08
N GLU A 81 4.88 7.88 -20.64
CA GLU A 81 4.92 7.37 -19.25
C GLU A 81 4.94 8.50 -18.22
N LYS A 82 5.63 9.61 -18.54
CA LYS A 82 5.69 10.78 -17.67
C LYS A 82 4.35 11.51 -17.49
N GLN A 83 3.34 11.24 -18.34
CA GLN A 83 1.99 11.78 -18.19
C GLN A 83 1.16 11.04 -17.12
N ALA A 84 1.63 9.92 -16.58
CA ALA A 84 0.92 9.22 -15.53
C ALA A 84 0.79 10.10 -14.27
N THR A 85 -0.40 10.13 -13.69
CA THR A 85 -0.67 10.90 -12.48
C THR A 85 -0.40 10.10 -11.21
N VAL A 86 -0.27 10.79 -10.07
CA VAL A 86 -0.26 10.14 -8.76
C VAL A 86 -1.49 9.26 -8.56
N ARG A 87 -2.66 9.70 -9.06
CA ARG A 87 -3.90 8.91 -9.06
C ARG A 87 -3.75 7.61 -9.85
N ASP A 88 -3.17 7.66 -11.04
CA ASP A 88 -2.95 6.46 -11.87
C ASP A 88 -2.04 5.45 -11.17
N LEU A 89 -0.99 5.93 -10.48
CA LEU A 89 -0.11 5.08 -9.67
C LEU A 89 -0.87 4.40 -8.52
N LEU A 90 -1.70 5.15 -7.78
CA LEU A 90 -2.50 4.60 -6.67
C LEU A 90 -3.46 3.49 -7.13
N MET A 91 -3.94 3.59 -8.37
CA MET A 91 -4.81 2.60 -9.00
C MET A 91 -4.04 1.48 -9.70
N SER A 92 -2.71 1.54 -9.77
CA SER A 92 -1.86 0.62 -10.55
C SER A 92 -2.19 0.60 -12.05
N ARG A 93 -2.47 1.80 -12.60
CA ARG A 93 -2.88 2.05 -13.98
C ARG A 93 -1.96 3.02 -14.71
N SER A 94 -0.72 3.19 -14.25
CA SER A 94 0.19 4.23 -14.75
C SER A 94 0.61 4.04 -16.21
N GLY A 95 0.52 2.82 -16.75
CA GLY A 95 1.13 2.48 -18.03
C GLY A 95 2.66 2.41 -17.99
N VAL A 96 3.28 2.51 -16.79
CA VAL A 96 4.72 2.38 -16.61
C VAL A 96 5.09 0.94 -16.31
N TYR A 97 5.81 0.31 -17.23
CA TYR A 97 6.20 -1.10 -17.13
C TYR A 97 7.72 -1.25 -16.93
N HIS A 98 8.26 -0.53 -15.95
CA HIS A 98 9.65 -0.65 -15.54
C HIS A 98 9.82 -1.81 -14.53
N GLU A 99 11.01 -2.39 -14.46
CA GLU A 99 11.36 -3.33 -13.38
C GLU A 99 11.33 -2.64 -12.02
N ALA A 100 11.07 -3.40 -10.95
CA ALA A 100 10.98 -2.85 -9.60
C ALA A 100 11.64 -3.75 -8.54
N ALA A 101 11.99 -3.14 -7.42
CA ALA A 101 12.38 -3.90 -6.23
C ALA A 101 11.22 -4.76 -5.71
N ALA A 102 11.54 -5.95 -5.22
CA ALA A 102 10.63 -6.90 -4.59
C ALA A 102 9.49 -7.47 -5.48
N GLU A 103 9.68 -7.52 -6.80
CA GLU A 103 8.71 -8.14 -7.72
C GLU A 103 8.51 -9.64 -7.49
N ALA A 104 7.26 -10.08 -7.61
CA ALA A 104 6.91 -11.49 -7.64
C ALA A 104 7.08 -12.06 -9.06
N GLN A 105 7.32 -13.38 -9.18
CA GLN A 105 7.55 -14.02 -10.47
C GLN A 105 6.39 -13.84 -11.46
N VAL A 106 5.15 -13.79 -10.98
CA VAL A 106 3.97 -13.55 -11.82
C VAL A 106 4.02 -12.15 -12.44
N MET A 107 4.38 -11.12 -11.67
CA MET A 107 4.50 -9.74 -12.16
C MET A 107 5.52 -9.68 -13.31
N ILE A 108 6.69 -10.31 -13.14
CA ILE A 108 7.74 -10.34 -14.17
C ILE A 108 7.23 -11.02 -15.44
N LYS A 109 6.52 -12.15 -15.31
CA LYS A 109 6.04 -12.94 -16.45
C LYS A 109 4.88 -12.27 -17.21
N THR A 110 4.02 -11.55 -16.50
CA THR A 110 2.83 -10.91 -17.07
C THR A 110 3.01 -9.42 -17.29
N ARG A 111 4.24 -8.90 -17.22
CA ARG A 111 4.52 -7.49 -17.44
C ARG A 111 4.20 -7.15 -18.90
N PRO A 112 3.33 -6.15 -19.15
CA PRO A 112 3.07 -5.71 -20.52
C PRO A 112 4.33 -5.09 -21.15
N GLU A 113 4.35 -5.06 -22.47
CA GLU A 113 5.40 -4.36 -23.22
C GLU A 113 5.35 -2.85 -22.94
N ARG A 114 6.51 -2.22 -22.75
CA ARG A 114 6.58 -0.76 -22.53
C ARG A 114 5.91 -0.01 -23.68
N GLY A 115 5.05 0.96 -23.33
CA GLY A 115 4.30 1.76 -24.31
C GLY A 115 3.03 1.10 -24.87
N SER A 116 2.70 -0.14 -24.45
CA SER A 116 1.49 -0.84 -24.93
C SER A 116 0.18 -0.19 -24.48
N HIS A 117 0.18 0.61 -23.40
CA HIS A 117 -1.02 1.26 -22.88
C HIS A 117 -0.70 2.68 -22.40
N ALA A 118 -1.61 3.61 -22.66
CA ALA A 118 -1.54 4.96 -22.11
C ALA A 118 -1.90 4.96 -20.60
N PRO A 119 -1.41 5.94 -19.81
CA PRO A 119 -1.80 6.09 -18.42
C PRO A 119 -3.32 6.13 -18.23
N GLY A 120 -3.78 5.51 -17.14
CA GLY A 120 -5.18 5.44 -16.77
C GLY A 120 -6.02 4.44 -17.57
N THR A 121 -5.49 3.80 -18.62
CA THR A 121 -6.29 2.96 -19.54
C THR A 121 -6.27 1.47 -19.21
N PHE A 122 -5.20 0.96 -18.60
CA PHE A 122 -5.04 -0.47 -18.32
C PHE A 122 -4.54 -0.73 -16.90
N PHE A 123 -5.18 -1.68 -16.21
CA PHE A 123 -4.75 -2.11 -14.89
C PHE A 123 -3.70 -3.22 -14.99
N TYR A 124 -2.56 -3.01 -14.34
CA TYR A 124 -1.54 -4.04 -14.17
C TYR A 124 -0.94 -3.91 -12.77
N TYR A 125 -1.23 -4.89 -11.91
CA TYR A 125 -0.70 -4.91 -10.55
C TYR A 125 0.82 -5.07 -10.54
N ASN A 126 1.54 -3.99 -10.27
CA ASN A 126 3.00 -3.93 -10.37
C ASN A 126 3.61 -3.27 -9.14
N ASN A 127 4.86 -3.58 -8.79
CA ASN A 127 5.51 -2.94 -7.64
C ASN A 127 6.14 -1.59 -7.97
N TRP A 128 6.33 -1.26 -9.24
CA TRP A 128 6.95 0.01 -9.62
C TRP A 128 6.09 1.18 -9.16
N ASP A 129 4.80 1.18 -9.50
CA ASP A 129 3.81 2.20 -9.12
C ASP A 129 3.82 2.45 -7.61
N PHE A 130 3.72 1.39 -6.82
CA PHE A 130 3.70 1.54 -5.37
C PHE A 130 5.05 1.96 -4.79
N ASN A 131 6.18 1.58 -5.39
CA ASN A 131 7.49 2.02 -4.91
C ASN A 131 7.76 3.49 -5.24
N VAL A 132 7.36 3.95 -6.43
CA VAL A 132 7.50 5.36 -6.81
C VAL A 132 6.57 6.25 -6.00
N LEU A 133 5.36 5.79 -5.64
CA LEU A 133 4.50 6.48 -4.66
C LEU A 133 5.24 6.68 -3.33
N GLY A 134 6.04 5.71 -2.89
CA GLY A 134 6.89 5.90 -1.70
C GLY A 134 7.89 7.04 -1.87
N THR A 135 8.46 7.19 -3.07
CA THR A 135 9.41 8.28 -3.37
C THR A 135 8.70 9.63 -3.44
N ILE A 136 7.60 9.71 -4.20
CA ILE A 136 6.77 10.91 -4.33
C ILE A 136 6.28 11.37 -2.95
N PHE A 137 5.82 10.45 -2.11
CA PHE A 137 5.39 10.79 -0.75
C PHE A 137 6.51 11.46 0.05
N GLU A 138 7.72 10.91 0.08
CA GLU A 138 8.83 11.51 0.83
C GLU A 138 9.26 12.86 0.24
N GLU A 139 9.27 13.00 -1.09
CA GLU A 139 9.68 14.22 -1.77
C GLU A 139 8.67 15.36 -1.59
N GLN A 140 7.37 15.08 -1.69
CA GLN A 140 6.31 16.10 -1.54
C GLN A 140 6.08 16.49 -0.09
N THR A 141 6.26 15.58 0.86
CA THR A 141 5.93 15.83 2.28
C THR A 141 7.16 16.17 3.13
N GLY A 142 8.36 15.82 2.67
CA GLY A 142 9.59 15.89 3.48
C GLY A 142 9.65 14.87 4.62
N LYS A 143 8.65 13.99 4.76
CA LYS A 143 8.55 13.00 5.84
C LYS A 143 8.97 11.62 5.36
N LYS A 144 9.62 10.83 6.21
CA LYS A 144 9.89 9.40 5.91
C LYS A 144 8.64 8.57 6.11
N ILE A 145 8.40 7.60 5.22
CA ILE A 145 7.18 6.78 5.20
C ILE A 145 6.90 6.15 6.57
N PHE A 146 7.92 5.55 7.19
CA PHE A 146 7.75 4.83 8.44
C PHE A 146 7.51 5.76 9.64
N GLU A 147 8.12 6.95 9.63
CA GLU A 147 7.92 7.98 10.66
C GLU A 147 6.52 8.58 10.53
N ALA A 148 6.09 8.93 9.31
CA ALA A 148 4.74 9.38 9.05
C ALA A 148 3.70 8.33 9.44
N PHE A 149 3.92 7.06 9.10
CA PHE A 149 3.00 5.99 9.54
C PHE A 149 2.94 5.87 11.06
N LYS A 150 4.08 6.03 11.75
CA LYS A 150 4.14 6.01 13.21
C LYS A 150 3.30 7.15 13.80
N GLU A 151 3.64 8.38 13.42
CA GLU A 151 3.09 9.64 13.94
C GLU A 151 1.59 9.77 13.63
N GLU A 152 1.20 9.49 12.40
CA GLU A 152 -0.14 9.81 11.90
C GLU A 152 -1.15 8.68 12.11
N ILE A 153 -0.69 7.43 12.24
CA ILE A 153 -1.58 6.26 12.25
C ILE A 153 -1.28 5.34 13.43
N ALA A 154 -0.07 4.81 13.54
CA ALA A 154 0.23 3.76 14.50
C ALA A 154 0.06 4.22 15.95
N ASP A 155 0.61 5.39 16.30
CA ASP A 155 0.53 5.94 17.65
C ASP A 155 -0.90 6.39 17.99
N PRO A 156 -1.62 7.15 17.14
CA PRO A 156 -3.00 7.56 17.43
C PRO A 156 -3.97 6.40 17.63
N ILE A 157 -3.84 5.29 16.88
CA ILE A 157 -4.73 4.13 17.03
C ILE A 157 -4.26 3.10 18.06
N GLY A 158 -3.17 3.40 18.78
CA GLY A 158 -2.64 2.58 19.85
C GLY A 158 -2.10 1.23 19.38
N MET A 159 -1.34 1.20 18.27
CA MET A 159 -0.55 0.03 17.91
C MET A 159 0.50 -0.25 19.01
N GLN A 160 0.53 -1.49 19.50
CA GLN A 160 1.29 -1.85 20.71
C GLN A 160 2.69 -2.37 20.40
N ASP A 161 2.86 -3.01 19.25
CA ASP A 161 4.07 -3.74 18.90
C ASP A 161 4.85 -3.06 17.77
N PHE A 162 4.27 -2.07 17.09
CA PHE A 162 4.91 -1.37 15.98
C PHE A 162 6.17 -0.60 16.43
N LEU A 163 7.30 -0.87 15.77
CA LEU A 163 8.56 -0.15 15.98
C LEU A 163 9.19 0.22 14.62
N LEU A 164 9.84 1.38 14.57
CA LEU A 164 10.56 1.81 13.36
C LEU A 164 11.68 0.83 12.95
N SER A 165 12.29 0.14 13.91
CA SER A 165 13.33 -0.89 13.67
C SER A 165 12.83 -2.11 12.89
N ASP A 166 11.51 -2.32 12.82
CA ASP A 166 10.90 -3.40 12.04
C ASP A 166 10.62 -3.02 10.59
N CYS A 167 10.95 -1.78 10.23
CA CYS A 167 10.77 -1.24 8.90
C CYS A 167 12.10 -1.14 8.17
N ARG A 168 12.10 -1.42 6.85
CA ARG A 168 13.31 -1.27 6.04
C ARG A 168 13.01 -0.98 4.58
N TYR A 169 13.88 -0.20 3.95
CA TYR A 169 13.89 -0.10 2.49
C TYR A 169 14.66 -1.27 1.87
N GLN A 170 14.10 -1.88 0.83
CA GLN A 170 14.80 -2.83 -0.03
C GLN A 170 15.14 -2.14 -1.35
N ARG A 171 16.43 -2.01 -1.63
CA ARG A 171 16.96 -1.37 -2.84
C ARG A 171 17.46 -2.44 -3.80
N GLU A 172 17.00 -2.39 -5.05
CA GLU A 172 17.50 -3.20 -6.16
C GLU A 172 17.92 -2.26 -7.28
N ARG A 173 19.07 -1.59 -7.10
CA ARG A 173 19.50 -0.44 -7.94
C ARG A 173 19.68 -0.76 -9.42
N LYS A 174 19.80 -2.04 -9.79
CA LYS A 174 19.85 -2.49 -11.19
C LYS A 174 18.47 -2.56 -11.86
N LYS A 175 17.39 -2.53 -11.07
CA LYS A 175 16.01 -2.63 -11.54
C LYS A 175 15.29 -1.28 -11.52
N SER A 176 15.46 -0.55 -10.43
CA SER A 176 14.84 0.77 -10.24
C SER A 176 15.59 1.56 -9.16
N LYS A 177 15.54 2.89 -9.25
CA LYS A 177 16.00 3.80 -8.20
C LYS A 177 14.99 3.88 -7.04
N HIS A 178 13.72 3.50 -7.25
CA HIS A 178 12.65 3.55 -6.27
C HIS A 178 12.65 2.29 -5.37
N PRO A 179 12.93 2.43 -4.06
CA PRO A 179 13.00 1.29 -3.16
C PRO A 179 11.60 0.75 -2.82
N ALA A 180 11.53 -0.56 -2.57
CA ALA A 180 10.41 -1.11 -1.81
C ALA A 180 10.56 -0.74 -0.32
N TYR A 181 9.44 -0.58 0.38
CA TYR A 181 9.40 -0.18 1.80
C TYR A 181 8.67 -1.25 2.63
N HIS A 182 9.41 -2.07 3.37
CA HIS A 182 8.84 -3.23 4.07
C HIS A 182 8.54 -2.93 5.52
N PHE A 183 7.40 -3.46 5.97
CA PHE A 183 6.99 -3.46 7.38
C PHE A 183 7.00 -4.89 7.91
N ARG A 184 7.35 -5.06 9.19
CA ARG A 184 6.95 -6.24 9.94
C ARG A 184 5.93 -5.85 11.00
N MET A 185 4.77 -6.49 10.99
CA MET A 185 3.65 -6.17 11.89
C MET A 185 3.14 -7.42 12.59
N THR A 186 2.52 -7.21 13.75
CA THR A 186 1.72 -8.23 14.43
C THR A 186 0.30 -8.24 13.89
N ALA A 187 -0.39 -9.40 13.96
CA ALA A 187 -1.81 -9.46 13.60
C ALA A 187 -2.65 -8.51 14.47
N ARG A 188 -2.24 -8.34 15.73
CA ARG A 188 -2.86 -7.46 16.71
C ARG A 188 -2.83 -5.98 16.35
N ASP A 189 -1.77 -5.51 15.69
CA ASP A 189 -1.69 -4.13 15.24
C ASP A 189 -2.35 -3.93 13.87
N MET A 190 -2.23 -4.91 12.96
CA MET A 190 -2.93 -4.84 11.69
C MET A 190 -4.46 -4.77 11.83
N VAL A 191 -5.04 -5.46 12.82
CA VAL A 191 -6.49 -5.43 13.01
C VAL A 191 -7.00 -4.07 13.51
N ARG A 192 -6.15 -3.26 14.16
CA ARG A 192 -6.48 -1.87 14.52
C ARG A 192 -6.58 -0.97 13.30
N PHE A 193 -5.67 -1.14 12.34
CA PHE A 193 -5.74 -0.44 11.05
C PHE A 193 -7.02 -0.85 10.29
N GLY A 194 -7.38 -2.13 10.31
CA GLY A 194 -8.66 -2.59 9.75
C GLY A 194 -9.88 -1.94 10.44
N LEU A 195 -9.86 -1.85 11.77
CA LEU A 195 -10.92 -1.19 12.54
C LEU A 195 -11.01 0.32 12.23
N LEU A 196 -9.87 0.99 12.03
CA LEU A 196 -9.83 2.39 11.60
C LEU A 196 -10.58 2.59 10.27
N TYR A 197 -10.34 1.71 9.29
CA TYR A 197 -11.05 1.73 8.01
C TYR A 197 -12.54 1.41 8.17
N GLN A 198 -12.90 0.41 8.97
CA GLN A 198 -14.30 0.07 9.28
C GLN A 198 -15.04 1.26 9.91
N ASN A 199 -14.35 2.03 10.75
CA ASN A 199 -14.87 3.22 11.41
C ASN A 199 -14.71 4.50 10.59
N LYS A 200 -14.58 4.40 9.26
CA LYS A 200 -14.49 5.55 8.34
C LYS A 200 -13.38 6.53 8.72
N GLY A 201 -12.23 5.99 9.13
CA GLY A 201 -11.04 6.75 9.47
C GLY A 201 -11.04 7.35 10.88
N LYS A 202 -12.02 7.00 11.72
CA LYS A 202 -12.10 7.47 13.11
C LYS A 202 -11.51 6.48 14.12
N TYR A 203 -10.84 7.02 15.13
CA TYR A 203 -10.44 6.31 16.34
C TYR A 203 -10.88 7.09 17.58
N GLY A 204 -11.82 6.54 18.35
CA GLY A 204 -12.53 7.33 19.35
C GLY A 204 -13.25 8.52 18.71
N ASP A 205 -13.01 9.73 19.23
CA ASP A 205 -13.56 10.98 18.69
C ASP A 205 -12.66 11.63 17.62
N GLU A 206 -11.45 11.10 17.40
CA GLU A 206 -10.47 11.67 16.48
C GLU A 206 -10.66 11.17 15.05
N GLN A 207 -10.65 12.08 14.08
CA GLN A 207 -10.66 11.77 12.66
C GLN A 207 -9.22 11.69 12.13
N ILE A 208 -8.70 10.47 11.97
CA ILE A 208 -7.33 10.23 11.53
C ILE A 208 -7.23 10.30 10.00
N ILE A 209 -8.04 9.53 9.29
CA ILE A 209 -8.09 9.50 7.82
C ILE A 209 -9.39 10.16 7.38
N PRO A 210 -9.40 11.09 6.40
CA PRO A 210 -10.65 11.71 5.94
C PRO A 210 -11.70 10.66 5.50
N PRO A 211 -12.97 10.79 5.92
CA PRO A 211 -14.00 9.81 5.58
C PRO A 211 -14.23 9.70 4.07
N GLU A 212 -14.11 10.81 3.33
CA GLU A 212 -14.15 10.83 1.87
C GLU A 212 -13.03 9.97 1.25
N TRP A 213 -11.83 9.97 1.84
CA TRP A 213 -10.71 9.15 1.38
C TRP A 213 -10.94 7.67 1.63
N ILE A 214 -11.61 7.30 2.73
CA ILE A 214 -11.97 5.89 2.98
C ILE A 214 -12.88 5.38 1.86
N VAL A 215 -13.88 6.17 1.46
CA VAL A 215 -14.78 5.81 0.36
C VAL A 215 -14.02 5.75 -0.96
N GLU A 216 -13.22 6.77 -1.27
CA GLU A 216 -12.43 6.83 -2.51
C GLU A 216 -11.47 5.63 -2.58
N SER A 217 -10.60 5.45 -1.60
CA SER A 217 -9.58 4.38 -1.59
C SER A 217 -10.12 2.94 -1.52
N THR A 218 -11.41 2.75 -1.24
CA THR A 218 -12.07 1.43 -1.25
C THR A 218 -13.03 1.24 -2.42
N THR A 219 -13.21 2.27 -3.25
CA THR A 219 -14.00 2.18 -4.48
C THR A 219 -13.24 1.37 -5.53
N SER A 220 -13.97 0.53 -6.29
CA SER A 220 -13.39 -0.23 -7.39
C SER A 220 -13.17 0.66 -8.61
N TYR A 221 -11.91 0.84 -9.01
CA TYR A 221 -11.51 1.61 -10.20
C TYR A 221 -11.02 0.74 -11.36
N SER A 222 -10.91 -0.56 -11.15
CA SER A 222 -10.38 -1.50 -12.14
C SER A 222 -11.16 -2.78 -12.10
N ILE A 223 -11.53 -3.28 -13.27
CA ILE A 223 -12.10 -4.60 -13.45
C ILE A 223 -10.93 -5.51 -13.80
N ASN A 224 -10.66 -6.48 -12.93
CA ASN A 224 -9.78 -7.59 -13.27
C ASN A 224 -10.62 -8.60 -14.04
N ASN A 225 -10.50 -8.65 -15.36
CA ASN A 225 -10.95 -9.80 -16.14
C ASN A 225 -10.00 -10.97 -15.84
N LEU A 226 -10.13 -11.57 -14.66
CA LEU A 226 -9.53 -12.87 -14.34
C LEU A 226 -10.36 -14.02 -14.90
N ASP A 227 -11.57 -13.73 -15.37
CA ASP A 227 -12.36 -14.60 -16.22
C ASP A 227 -12.06 -14.20 -17.67
N GLY A 228 -11.22 -14.99 -18.34
CA GLY A 228 -10.95 -14.80 -19.76
C GLY A 228 -12.23 -14.96 -20.58
N ASP A 229 -12.39 -14.11 -21.59
CA ASP A 229 -13.22 -14.41 -22.76
C ASP A 229 -12.62 -15.59 -23.56
#